data_AF-A0AAJ5HU47-F1
#
_entry.id   AF-A0AAJ5HU47-F1
#
_cell.length_a   1.000
_cell.length_b   1.000
_cell.length_c   1.000
_cell.angle_alpha   90.00
_cell.angle_beta   90.00
_cell.angle_gamma   90.00
#
_symmetry.space_group_name_H-M   'P 1'
#
loop_
_entity.id
_entity.type
_entity.pdbx_description
1 polymer ?
#
loop_
_entity_poly.entity_id
_entity_poly.type
_entity_poly.pdbx_seq_one_letter_code
_entity_poly.pdbx_strand_id
1 'polypeptide(L)'
;MAKQTINLGSAPTGQGGDTPRSANVKIDANFDELYDALGAGGAPKVLPAALPVAKGGTGATNSASARVALELGTAAQANMGLGVGQVPPAEALGYAKSSSSTTSWYADIDHGFAPVLYEPGAPGAPTGGTGYWYKQAIRFGSSGNRLLIAWPYGLPGNTGTIKIWSVYGNEITPVIELYHTGNTTRAADGTLKAI
;
A
#
# COMPACT_ATOMS: atom_id res chain seq x y z
N MET A 1 -25.45 -31.68 2.86
CA MET A 1 -26.52 -32.19 3.74
C MET A 1 -25.90 -32.28 5.13
N ALA A 2 -26.45 -33.04 6.08
CA ALA A 2 -25.67 -33.38 7.27
C ALA A 2 -24.86 -34.65 6.98
N LYS A 3 -23.62 -34.72 7.47
CA LYS A 3 -22.80 -35.93 7.44
C LYS A 3 -23.63 -37.14 7.89
N GLN A 4 -23.65 -38.18 7.08
CA GLN A 4 -24.26 -39.45 7.43
C GLN A 4 -23.25 -40.31 8.21
N THR A 5 -23.68 -40.84 9.35
CA THR A 5 -22.86 -41.74 10.18
C THR A 5 -23.27 -43.19 9.97
N ILE A 6 -22.29 -44.06 9.74
CA ILE A 6 -22.49 -45.51 9.66
C ILE A 6 -22.72 -46.03 11.08
N ASN A 7 -23.81 -46.76 11.27
CA ASN A 7 -24.09 -47.46 12.52
C ASN A 7 -23.48 -48.88 12.44
N LEU A 8 -22.51 -49.18 13.30
CA LEU A 8 -21.86 -50.48 13.34
C LEU A 8 -22.63 -51.52 14.19
N GLY A 9 -23.67 -51.12 14.91
CA GLY A 9 -24.42 -51.98 15.82
C GLY A 9 -23.66 -52.29 17.11
N SER A 10 -24.16 -53.27 17.87
CA SER A 10 -23.58 -53.68 19.16
C SER A 10 -22.41 -54.64 18.98
N ALA A 11 -21.25 -54.33 19.58
CA ALA A 11 -20.11 -55.25 19.60
C ALA A 11 -20.42 -56.53 20.43
N PRO A 12 -19.89 -57.71 20.06
CA PRO A 12 -19.00 -57.97 18.93
C PRO A 12 -19.73 -58.34 17.62
N THR A 13 -21.05 -58.53 17.64
CA THR A 13 -21.81 -59.13 16.53
C THR A 13 -22.27 -58.13 15.48
N GLY A 14 -22.27 -56.83 15.79
CA GLY A 14 -22.81 -55.77 14.94
C GLY A 14 -24.33 -55.78 14.82
N GLN A 15 -25.04 -56.50 15.70
CA GLN A 15 -26.50 -56.58 15.67
C GLN A 15 -27.12 -55.19 15.81
N GLY A 16 -28.13 -54.90 14.97
CA GLY A 16 -28.79 -53.59 14.91
C GLY A 16 -28.02 -52.52 14.12
N GLY A 17 -26.91 -52.88 13.48
CA GLY A 17 -26.14 -52.00 12.59
C GLY A 17 -26.73 -51.84 11.19
N ASP A 18 -26.09 -50.98 10.39
CA ASP A 18 -26.39 -50.82 8.97
C ASP A 18 -26.05 -52.10 8.19
N THR A 19 -26.87 -52.40 7.17
CA THR A 19 -26.51 -53.41 6.16
C THR A 19 -25.36 -52.88 5.28
N PRO A 20 -24.62 -53.75 4.58
CA PRO A 20 -23.63 -53.30 3.59
C PRO A 20 -24.23 -52.32 2.56
N ARG A 21 -25.50 -52.53 2.16
CA ARG A 21 -26.18 -51.62 1.24
C ARG A 21 -26.46 -50.25 1.86
N SER A 22 -27.06 -50.18 3.05
CA SER A 22 -27.37 -48.90 3.69
C SER A 22 -26.12 -48.12 4.10
N ALA A 23 -25.05 -48.82 4.48
CA ALA A 23 -23.74 -48.21 4.71
C ALA A 23 -23.15 -47.59 3.43
N ASN A 24 -23.17 -48.31 2.30
CA ASN A 24 -22.68 -47.79 1.01
C ASN A 24 -23.50 -46.59 0.51
N VAL A 25 -24.83 -46.60 0.68
CA VAL A 25 -25.67 -45.43 0.35
C VAL A 25 -25.28 -44.19 1.17
N LYS A 26 -24.95 -44.35 2.45
CA LYS A 26 -24.46 -43.25 3.30
C LYS A 26 -23.09 -42.75 2.85
N ILE A 27 -22.22 -43.67 2.42
CA ILE A 27 -20.89 -43.34 1.89
C ILE A 27 -21.04 -42.52 0.60
N ASP A 28 -21.85 -42.98 -0.35
CA ASP A 28 -22.12 -42.29 -1.61
C ASP A 28 -22.69 -40.89 -1.36
N ALA A 29 -23.68 -40.76 -0.48
CA ALA A 29 -24.27 -39.47 -0.13
C ALA A 29 -23.27 -38.49 0.48
N ASN A 30 -22.35 -38.97 1.33
CA ASN A 30 -21.28 -38.16 1.90
C ASN A 30 -20.28 -37.71 0.82
N PHE A 31 -19.92 -38.58 -0.13
CA PHE A 31 -19.03 -38.21 -1.24
C PHE A 31 -19.70 -37.25 -2.22
N ASP A 32 -20.99 -37.44 -2.52
CA ASP A 32 -21.78 -36.51 -3.32
C ASP A 32 -21.75 -35.11 -2.74
N GLU A 33 -21.95 -35.00 -1.42
CA GLU A 33 -21.86 -33.73 -0.72
C GLU A 33 -20.48 -33.08 -0.85
N LEU A 34 -19.40 -33.85 -0.70
CA LEU A 34 -18.04 -33.33 -0.86
C LEU A 34 -17.75 -32.89 -2.29
N TYR A 35 -18.18 -33.66 -3.29
CA TYR A 35 -18.02 -33.30 -4.71
C TYR A 35 -18.77 -32.02 -5.05
N ASP A 36 -20.01 -31.87 -4.57
CA ASP A 36 -20.80 -30.66 -4.77
C ASP A 36 -20.20 -29.43 -4.05
N ALA A 37 -19.65 -29.64 -2.86
CA ALA A 37 -18.95 -28.61 -2.11
C ALA A 37 -17.70 -28.11 -2.88
N LEU A 38 -17.00 -29.03 -3.53
CA LEU A 38 -15.82 -28.73 -4.36
C LEU A 38 -16.16 -28.32 -5.80
N GLY A 39 -17.44 -28.08 -6.10
CA GLY A 39 -17.88 -27.56 -7.39
C GLY A 39 -17.86 -28.57 -8.53
N ALA A 40 -17.95 -29.87 -8.22
CA ALA A 40 -18.12 -30.90 -9.24
C ALA A 40 -19.40 -30.67 -10.06
N GLY A 41 -19.37 -31.08 -11.32
CA GLY A 41 -20.53 -31.06 -12.21
C GLY A 41 -20.57 -32.29 -13.12
N GLY A 42 -21.66 -32.45 -13.86
CA GLY A 42 -21.86 -33.56 -14.79
C GLY A 42 -22.43 -34.85 -14.18
N ALA A 43 -22.58 -35.87 -15.02
CA ALA A 43 -23.01 -37.22 -14.63
C ALA A 43 -22.17 -38.26 -15.40
N PRO A 44 -21.20 -38.96 -14.75
CA PRO A 44 -20.84 -38.88 -13.32
C PRO A 44 -20.25 -37.51 -12.93
N LYS A 45 -20.31 -37.17 -11.63
CA LYS A 45 -19.74 -35.92 -11.12
C LYS A 45 -18.23 -35.91 -11.30
N VAL A 46 -17.69 -34.83 -11.88
CA VAL A 46 -16.25 -34.63 -12.08
C VAL A 46 -15.84 -33.33 -11.39
N LEU A 47 -14.79 -33.39 -10.59
CA LEU A 47 -14.20 -32.22 -9.95
C LEU A 47 -13.53 -31.32 -10.98
N PRO A 48 -13.68 -29.98 -10.89
CA PRO A 48 -12.98 -29.06 -11.76
C PRO A 48 -11.48 -29.04 -11.42
N ALA A 49 -10.64 -28.69 -12.40
CA ALA A 49 -9.19 -28.58 -12.20
C ALA A 49 -8.77 -27.47 -11.21
N ALA A 50 -9.63 -26.48 -11.01
CA ALA A 50 -9.51 -25.45 -9.99
C ALA A 50 -10.88 -25.16 -9.38
N LEU A 51 -10.92 -24.92 -8.07
CA LEU A 51 -12.16 -24.60 -7.38
C LEU A 51 -12.75 -23.29 -7.92
N PRO A 52 -14.07 -23.24 -8.23
CA PRO A 52 -14.73 -22.01 -8.67
C PRO A 52 -14.71 -20.91 -7.59
N VAL A 53 -14.84 -19.65 -8.00
CA VAL A 53 -14.92 -18.49 -7.08
C VAL A 53 -16.08 -18.62 -6.10
N ALA A 54 -17.25 -19.07 -6.56
CA ALA A 54 -18.42 -19.31 -5.72
C ALA A 54 -18.20 -20.39 -4.63
N LYS A 55 -17.12 -21.16 -4.71
CA LYS A 55 -16.70 -22.18 -3.73
C LYS A 55 -15.41 -21.79 -3.01
N GLY A 56 -15.03 -20.51 -3.02
CA GLY A 56 -13.84 -19.99 -2.33
C GLY A 56 -12.52 -20.22 -3.05
N GLY A 57 -12.54 -20.73 -4.29
CA GLY A 57 -11.35 -20.82 -5.13
C GLY A 57 -11.13 -19.57 -5.98
N THR A 58 -10.22 -19.67 -6.96
CA THR A 58 -9.94 -18.61 -7.95
C THR A 58 -10.48 -18.95 -9.34
N GLY A 59 -11.01 -20.16 -9.54
CA GLY A 59 -11.44 -20.66 -10.85
C GLY A 59 -10.28 -20.89 -11.85
N ALA A 60 -9.03 -20.82 -11.41
CA ALA A 60 -7.86 -20.86 -12.28
C ALA A 60 -6.71 -21.71 -11.71
N THR A 61 -5.95 -22.34 -12.62
CA THR A 61 -4.80 -23.21 -12.28
C THR A 61 -3.46 -22.49 -12.27
N ASN A 62 -3.43 -21.19 -12.61
CA ASN A 62 -2.22 -20.37 -12.59
C ASN A 62 -2.55 -18.96 -12.08
N SER A 63 -1.53 -18.25 -11.60
CA SER A 63 -1.70 -16.94 -10.96
C SER A 63 -2.23 -15.86 -11.92
N ALA A 64 -1.87 -15.90 -13.21
CA ALA A 64 -2.31 -14.90 -14.18
C ALA A 64 -3.82 -15.00 -14.42
N SER A 65 -4.32 -16.20 -14.71
CA SER A 65 -5.75 -16.46 -14.86
C SER A 65 -6.51 -16.25 -13.55
N ALA A 66 -5.91 -16.54 -12.39
CA ALA A 66 -6.53 -16.29 -11.09
C ALA A 66 -6.76 -14.79 -10.83
N ARG A 67 -5.79 -13.93 -11.18
CA ARG A 67 -5.96 -12.47 -11.08
C ARG A 67 -7.10 -11.97 -11.98
N VAL A 68 -7.20 -12.49 -13.20
CA VAL A 68 -8.29 -12.14 -14.13
C VAL A 68 -9.64 -12.57 -13.56
N ALA A 69 -9.75 -13.80 -13.03
CA ALA A 69 -10.99 -14.33 -12.45
C ALA A 69 -11.46 -13.57 -11.20
N LEU A 70 -10.53 -12.96 -10.46
CA LEU A 70 -10.81 -12.08 -9.32
C LEU A 70 -10.87 -10.59 -9.70
N GLU A 71 -10.85 -10.27 -11.00
CA GLU A 71 -10.92 -8.90 -11.52
C GLU A 71 -9.81 -7.97 -11.01
N LEU A 72 -8.65 -8.55 -10.65
CA LEU A 72 -7.51 -7.79 -10.15
C LEU A 72 -6.76 -7.11 -11.31
N GLY A 73 -6.52 -5.81 -11.16
CA GLY A 73 -5.76 -5.00 -12.12
C GLY A 73 -4.24 -5.25 -12.09
N THR A 74 -3.52 -4.57 -12.98
CA THR A 74 -2.05 -4.69 -13.12
C THR A 74 -1.29 -4.26 -11.86
N ALA A 75 -1.83 -3.33 -11.08
CA ALA A 75 -1.26 -2.89 -9.81
C ALA A 75 -1.08 -4.04 -8.80
N ALA A 76 -1.90 -5.09 -8.86
CA ALA A 76 -1.77 -6.26 -7.98
C ALA A 76 -0.49 -7.09 -8.21
N GLN A 77 0.28 -6.78 -9.26
CA GLN A 77 1.57 -7.41 -9.57
C GLN A 77 2.77 -6.52 -9.21
N ALA A 78 2.53 -5.25 -8.89
CA ALA A 78 3.58 -4.28 -8.60
C ALA A 78 3.91 -4.28 -7.10
N ASN A 79 5.20 -4.14 -6.79
CA ASN A 79 5.64 -3.89 -5.42
C ASN A 79 5.28 -2.45 -5.00
N MET A 80 5.10 -2.22 -3.70
CA MET A 80 5.01 -0.86 -3.14
C MET A 80 6.39 -0.21 -3.12
N GLY A 81 6.46 1.07 -3.49
CA GLY A 81 7.70 1.84 -3.45
C GLY A 81 7.75 2.93 -4.53
N LEU A 82 8.91 3.54 -4.67
CA LEU A 82 9.15 4.67 -5.57
C LEU A 82 9.96 4.29 -6.82
N GLY A 83 10.44 3.05 -6.92
CA GLY A 83 11.15 2.56 -8.09
C GLY A 83 10.27 2.41 -9.34
N VAL A 84 10.93 2.28 -10.50
CA VAL A 84 10.24 2.06 -11.78
C VAL A 84 9.39 0.78 -11.71
N GLY A 85 8.12 0.90 -12.08
CA GLY A 85 7.16 -0.22 -12.06
C GLY A 85 6.56 -0.52 -10.68
N GLN A 86 6.82 0.31 -9.67
CA GLN A 86 6.21 0.21 -8.35
C GLN A 86 4.95 1.08 -8.22
N VAL A 87 4.13 0.78 -7.21
CA VAL A 87 3.01 1.62 -6.79
C VAL A 87 3.49 2.53 -5.64
N PRO A 88 3.42 3.86 -5.79
CA PRO A 88 3.83 4.77 -4.72
C PRO A 88 2.97 4.60 -3.46
N PRO A 89 3.58 4.59 -2.27
CA PRO A 89 2.83 4.68 -1.02
C PRO A 89 2.18 6.07 -0.90
N ALA A 90 1.07 6.19 -0.15
CA ALA A 90 0.33 7.44 -0.01
C ALA A 90 1.18 8.59 0.55
N GLU A 91 2.13 8.25 1.42
CA GLU A 91 3.08 9.17 2.02
C GLU A 91 3.96 9.85 0.97
N ALA A 92 4.37 9.11 -0.06
CA ALA A 92 5.16 9.64 -1.15
C ALA A 92 4.37 10.61 -2.06
N LEU A 93 3.04 10.65 -1.93
CA LEU A 93 2.13 11.58 -2.62
C LEU A 93 1.80 12.83 -1.80
N GLY A 94 2.44 13.03 -0.63
CA GLY A 94 2.27 14.23 0.18
C GLY A 94 1.50 14.04 1.48
N TYR A 95 1.36 12.79 1.97
CA TYR A 95 0.73 12.53 3.26
C TYR A 95 1.77 12.33 4.37
N ALA A 96 2.05 13.39 5.14
CA ALA A 96 2.88 13.29 6.34
C ALA A 96 2.07 12.75 7.53
N LYS A 97 2.42 11.57 8.02
CA LYS A 97 1.68 10.86 9.10
C LYS A 97 2.08 11.28 10.51
N SER A 98 3.29 11.80 10.66
CA SER A 98 3.86 12.23 11.93
C SER A 98 4.71 13.48 11.73
N SER A 99 5.15 14.07 12.83
CA SER A 99 6.13 15.15 12.83
C SER A 99 7.44 14.68 13.47
N SER A 100 8.56 15.32 13.13
CA SER A 100 9.88 14.96 13.65
C SER A 100 10.83 16.14 13.73
N SER A 101 11.47 16.31 14.89
CA SER A 101 12.57 17.26 15.14
C SER A 101 13.95 16.60 15.09
N THR A 102 14.04 15.29 14.85
CA THR A 102 15.31 14.55 14.85
C THR A 102 15.66 13.96 13.48
N THR A 103 14.66 13.75 12.62
CA THR A 103 14.87 13.26 11.27
C THR A 103 15.65 14.29 10.47
N SER A 104 16.80 13.90 9.93
CA SER A 104 17.59 14.77 9.06
C SER A 104 16.83 15.06 7.76
N TRP A 105 16.86 16.32 7.33
CA TRP A 105 16.33 16.76 6.05
C TRP A 105 16.95 16.00 4.87
N TYR A 106 18.19 15.54 5.02
CA TYR A 106 18.97 14.86 3.99
C TYR A 106 18.95 13.33 4.08
N ALA A 107 18.31 12.74 5.10
CA ALA A 107 18.28 11.29 5.31
C ALA A 107 17.64 10.52 4.15
N ASP A 108 16.56 11.07 3.60
CA ASP A 108 15.87 10.49 2.45
C ASP A 108 16.46 11.05 1.14
N ILE A 109 16.86 10.11 0.27
CA ILE A 109 17.49 10.34 -1.03
C ILE A 109 16.57 9.95 -2.20
N ASP A 110 15.41 9.38 -1.92
CA ASP A 110 14.42 9.04 -2.93
C ASP A 110 13.58 10.26 -3.30
N HIS A 111 12.80 10.14 -4.37
CA HIS A 111 11.94 11.21 -4.87
C HIS A 111 10.55 11.17 -4.22
N GLY A 112 9.79 12.24 -4.36
CA GLY A 112 8.46 12.36 -3.79
C GLY A 112 8.46 13.16 -2.50
N PHE A 113 7.44 12.95 -1.67
CA PHE A 113 7.30 13.66 -0.41
C PHE A 113 7.83 12.83 0.77
N ALA A 114 8.43 13.51 1.74
CA ALA A 114 8.81 12.86 2.98
C ALA A 114 7.56 12.46 3.79
N PRO A 115 7.58 11.31 4.48
CA PRO A 115 6.45 10.83 5.27
C PRO A 115 6.26 11.59 6.60
N VAL A 116 7.10 12.59 6.88
CA VAL A 116 7.09 13.36 8.13
C VAL A 116 6.98 14.86 7.86
N LEU A 117 6.30 15.56 8.76
CA LEU A 117 6.39 17.01 8.90
C LEU A 117 7.67 17.32 9.68
N TYR A 118 8.59 18.07 9.08
CA TYR A 118 9.80 18.48 9.77
C TYR A 118 9.47 19.61 10.74
N GLU A 119 9.89 19.46 12.00
CA GLU A 119 9.67 20.42 13.07
C GLU A 119 10.86 21.39 13.21
N PRO A 120 10.68 22.52 13.93
CA PRO A 120 11.78 23.40 14.29
C PRO A 120 12.92 22.63 14.97
N GLY A 121 14.14 22.80 14.47
CA GLY A 121 15.34 22.12 14.98
C GLY A 121 15.69 20.81 14.27
N ALA A 122 14.86 20.33 13.32
CA ALA A 122 15.21 19.16 12.52
C ALA A 122 16.56 19.33 11.80
N PRO A 123 17.50 18.36 11.89
CA PRO A 123 18.84 18.52 11.35
C PRO A 123 18.84 18.83 9.85
N GLY A 124 19.47 19.95 9.48
CA GLY A 124 19.60 20.36 8.08
C GLY A 124 18.33 20.89 7.41
N ALA A 125 17.22 21.01 8.15
CA ALA A 125 16.01 21.65 7.65
C ALA A 125 16.21 23.17 7.50
N PRO A 126 15.43 23.85 6.64
CA PRO A 126 15.51 25.29 6.48
C PRO A 126 15.18 26.05 7.76
N THR A 127 15.81 27.20 7.91
CA THR A 127 15.52 28.16 8.98
C THR A 127 14.55 29.24 8.51
N GLY A 128 13.87 29.91 9.45
CA GLY A 128 12.91 30.98 9.17
C GLY A 128 11.47 30.49 8.98
N GLY A 129 10.56 31.41 8.61
CA GLY A 129 9.15 31.11 8.46
C GLY A 129 8.50 30.65 9.77
N THR A 130 7.73 29.56 9.72
CA THR A 130 7.15 28.89 10.91
C THR A 130 8.10 27.87 11.54
N GLY A 131 9.18 27.52 10.84
CA GLY A 131 10.08 26.42 11.21
C GLY A 131 9.53 25.01 10.92
N TYR A 132 8.31 24.90 10.40
CA TYR A 132 7.70 23.63 10.02
C TYR A 132 7.60 23.46 8.51
N TRP A 133 7.98 22.29 7.99
CA TRP A 133 8.15 22.09 6.55
C TRP A 133 7.74 20.69 6.10
N TYR A 134 7.00 20.63 4.98
CA TYR A 134 6.95 19.43 4.16
C TYR A 134 8.12 19.44 3.18
N LYS A 135 8.82 18.31 3.09
CA LYS A 135 9.90 18.13 2.12
C LYS A 135 9.37 17.43 0.88
N GLN A 136 9.65 18.00 -0.29
CA GLN A 136 9.55 17.32 -1.57
C GLN A 136 10.94 17.18 -2.18
N ALA A 137 11.27 15.98 -2.65
CA ALA A 137 12.49 15.69 -3.39
C ALA A 137 12.16 15.36 -4.85
N ILE A 138 12.81 16.05 -5.78
CA ILE A 138 12.77 15.74 -7.21
C ILE A 138 14.16 15.25 -7.60
N ARG A 139 14.25 13.98 -7.99
CA ARG A 139 15.52 13.32 -8.29
C ARG A 139 15.68 13.10 -9.78
N PHE A 140 16.90 13.25 -10.27
CA PHE A 140 17.29 12.80 -11.61
C PHE A 140 18.26 11.62 -11.49
N GLY A 141 17.89 10.49 -12.12
CA GLY A 141 18.72 9.29 -12.15
C GLY A 141 18.90 8.62 -10.78
N SER A 142 19.93 7.77 -10.67
CA SER A 142 20.19 6.94 -9.49
C SER A 142 21.26 7.50 -8.54
N SER A 143 21.87 8.65 -8.82
CA SER A 143 23.05 9.16 -8.08
C SER A 143 22.77 9.92 -6.78
N GLY A 144 21.56 9.84 -6.21
CA GLY A 144 21.16 10.57 -4.99
C GLY A 144 21.06 12.10 -5.14
N ASN A 145 21.48 12.63 -6.30
CA ASN A 145 21.35 14.04 -6.66
C ASN A 145 19.87 14.42 -6.80
N ARG A 146 19.47 15.49 -6.11
CA ARG A 146 18.05 15.87 -6.01
C ARG A 146 17.87 17.35 -5.76
N LEU A 147 16.82 17.91 -6.36
CA LEU A 147 16.23 19.17 -5.94
C LEU A 147 15.38 18.92 -4.71
N LEU A 148 15.50 19.77 -3.71
CA LEU A 148 14.71 19.78 -2.49
C LEU A 148 13.87 21.04 -2.47
N ILE A 149 12.57 20.86 -2.19
CA ILE A 149 11.61 21.94 -2.02
C ILE A 149 11.04 21.81 -0.62
N ALA A 150 11.09 22.90 0.14
CA ALA A 150 10.46 23.03 1.44
C ALA A 150 9.14 23.79 1.26
N TRP A 151 8.03 23.06 1.39
CA TRP A 151 6.69 23.64 1.43
C TRP A 151 6.36 23.98 2.88
N PRO A 152 6.00 25.23 3.19
CA PRO A 152 5.77 25.61 4.57
C PRO A 152 4.50 24.97 5.12
N TYR A 153 4.54 24.61 6.39
CA TYR A 153 3.35 24.33 7.18
C TYR A 153 2.95 25.61 7.92
N GLY A 154 1.76 26.12 7.59
CA GLY A 154 1.24 27.35 8.18
C GLY A 154 0.80 27.15 9.63
N LEU A 155 1.06 28.16 10.46
CA LEU A 155 0.56 28.30 11.82
C LEU A 155 -0.32 29.57 11.91
N PRO A 156 -1.15 29.72 12.95
CA PRO A 156 -1.91 30.95 13.14
C PRO A 156 -1.01 32.19 13.08
N GLY A 157 -1.32 33.12 12.16
CA GLY A 157 -0.57 34.36 11.97
C GLY A 157 0.71 34.28 11.12
N ASN A 158 1.14 33.09 10.68
CA ASN A 158 2.33 32.94 9.84
C ASN A 158 2.20 31.73 8.90
N THR A 159 2.26 31.96 7.59
CA THR A 159 2.17 30.88 6.58
C THR A 159 3.51 30.22 6.27
N GLY A 160 4.65 30.79 6.71
CA GLY A 160 5.99 30.33 6.35
C GLY A 160 6.45 30.78 4.96
N THR A 161 7.59 30.27 4.48
CA THR A 161 8.24 30.75 3.23
C THR A 161 8.79 29.63 2.36
N ILE A 162 8.37 29.50 1.10
CA ILE A 162 8.85 28.39 0.25
C ILE A 162 10.36 28.53 0.00
N LYS A 163 11.11 27.44 0.17
CA LYS A 163 12.57 27.39 -0.04
C LYS A 163 12.99 26.26 -0.95
N ILE A 164 14.01 26.49 -1.76
CA ILE A 164 14.44 25.58 -2.82
C ILE A 164 15.97 25.53 -2.87
N TRP A 165 16.54 24.32 -2.94
CA TRP A 165 17.97 24.08 -3.13
C TRP A 165 18.22 22.64 -3.59
N SER A 166 19.45 22.30 -3.95
CA SER A 166 19.80 20.96 -4.43
C SER A 166 20.88 20.31 -3.57
N VAL A 167 20.93 18.98 -3.65
CA VAL A 167 22.08 18.19 -3.25
C VAL A 167 22.72 17.63 -4.53
N TYR A 168 23.99 17.91 -4.76
CA TYR A 168 24.76 17.44 -5.92
C TYR A 168 26.11 16.89 -5.46
N GLY A 169 26.37 15.60 -5.69
CA GLY A 169 27.64 14.97 -5.28
C GLY A 169 27.89 15.05 -3.76
N ASN A 170 26.83 14.95 -2.96
CA ASN A 170 26.80 15.17 -1.50
C ASN A 170 27.03 16.61 -1.03
N GLU A 171 27.24 17.55 -1.95
CA GLU A 171 27.32 18.98 -1.62
C GLU A 171 25.94 19.63 -1.69
N ILE A 172 25.71 20.59 -0.79
CA ILE A 172 24.45 21.33 -0.68
C ILE A 172 24.61 22.66 -1.41
N THR A 173 23.74 22.94 -2.38
CA THR A 173 23.74 24.25 -3.04
C THR A 173 23.16 25.31 -2.11
N PRO A 174 23.46 26.61 -2.32
CA PRO A 174 22.83 27.69 -1.56
C PRO A 174 21.29 27.60 -1.58
N VAL A 175 20.67 27.97 -0.46
CA VAL A 175 19.21 27.99 -0.31
C VAL A 175 18.64 29.25 -0.96
N ILE A 176 17.65 29.06 -1.82
CA ILE A 176 16.87 30.13 -2.43
C ILE A 176 15.53 30.21 -1.73
N GLU A 177 15.10 31.41 -1.37
CA GLU A 177 13.81 31.68 -0.75
C GLU A 177 12.88 32.40 -1.73
N LEU A 178 11.62 31.96 -1.79
CA LEU A 178 10.60 32.60 -2.60
C LEU A 178 9.97 33.76 -1.81
N TYR A 179 10.11 34.96 -2.37
CA TYR A 179 9.50 36.17 -1.83
C TYR A 179 8.08 36.37 -2.38
N HIS A 180 7.13 36.63 -1.48
CA HIS A 180 5.71 36.85 -1.73
C HIS A 180 5.15 37.91 -0.76
N THR A 181 3.88 38.28 -0.90
CA THR A 181 3.24 39.34 -0.09
C THR A 181 3.19 39.05 1.42
N GLY A 182 3.44 37.80 1.83
CA GLY A 182 3.49 37.40 3.23
C GLY A 182 4.88 37.59 3.88
N ASN A 183 5.95 37.73 3.09
CA ASN A 183 7.32 37.94 3.57
C ASN A 183 8.03 39.11 2.87
N THR A 184 7.29 39.97 2.17
CA THR A 184 7.82 41.21 1.58
C THR A 184 6.90 42.39 1.81
N THR A 185 7.49 43.58 1.91
CA THR A 185 6.78 44.86 1.85
C THR A 185 7.04 45.52 0.51
N ARG A 186 5.99 46.02 -0.14
CA ARG A 186 6.10 46.86 -1.33
C ARG A 186 6.15 48.33 -0.92
N ALA A 187 7.24 49.01 -1.27
CA ALA A 187 7.37 50.44 -1.06
C ALA A 187 6.55 51.24 -2.09
N ALA A 188 6.33 52.52 -1.80
CA ALA A 188 5.55 53.41 -2.67
C ALA A 188 6.18 53.60 -4.07
N ASP A 189 7.51 53.44 -4.18
CA ASP A 189 8.27 53.46 -5.44
C ASP A 189 8.19 52.13 -6.23
N GLY A 190 7.45 51.15 -5.71
CA GLY A 190 7.27 49.84 -6.32
C GLY A 190 8.39 48.83 -6.01
N THR A 191 9.42 49.21 -5.26
CA THR A 191 10.47 48.28 -4.83
C THR A 191 9.95 47.29 -3.80
N LEU A 192 10.49 46.06 -3.81
CA LEU A 192 10.18 45.03 -2.84
C LEU A 192 11.33 44.93 -1.83
N LYS A 193 10.99 44.92 -0.55
CA LYS A 193 11.92 44.64 0.54
C LYS A 193 11.49 43.38 1.26
N ALA A 194 12.42 42.46 1.49
CA ALA A 194 12.21 41.34 2.39
C ALA A 194 11.92 41.87 3.81
N ILE A 195 11.01 41.21 4.50
CA ILE A 195 10.69 41.48 5.91
C ILE A 195 11.65 40.69 6.80
#